data_AF-A0A7L3UKG8-F1
#
_entry.id   AF-A0A7L3UKG8-F1
#
_cell.length_a   1.000
_cell.length_b   1.000
_cell.length_c   1.000
_cell.angle_alpha   90.00
_cell.angle_beta   90.00
_cell.angle_gamma   90.00
#
_symmetry.space_group_name_H-M   'P 1'
#
loop_
_entity.id
_entity.type
_entity.pdbx_description
1 polymer ?
#
loop_
_entity_poly.entity_id
_entity_poly.type
_entity_poly.pdbx_seq_one_letter_code
_entity_poly.pdbx_strand_id
1 'polypeptide(L)'
;MSQSEVSAVAAPPPSQRVFQEAVRRGNTKELQSLLQNMTNCEFNVNSFGPEGQTALHQSVIDGNLELVKLLVKFGADIRLANRDGWSALHIAAFGGHQDIVLYLITKAKYSAGAR
;
A
#
# COMPACT_ATOMS: atom_id res chain seq x y z
N MET A 1 11.97 -4.13 -32.79
CA MET A 1 10.53 -4.28 -32.57
C MET A 1 10.37 -4.71 -31.11
N SER A 2 9.79 -3.96 -30.18
CA SER A 2 8.97 -2.74 -30.25
C SER A 2 8.83 -2.25 -28.81
N GLN A 3 8.87 -0.93 -28.61
CA GLN A 3 8.08 -0.16 -27.62
C GLN A 3 8.20 -0.61 -26.14
N SER A 4 8.62 0.21 -25.18
CA SER A 4 8.04 1.53 -24.94
C SER A 4 8.93 2.34 -23.99
N GLU A 5 9.25 3.55 -24.41
CA GLU A 5 9.36 4.68 -23.49
C GLU A 5 8.18 4.65 -22.51
N VAL A 6 8.41 4.51 -21.21
CA VAL A 6 7.47 5.03 -20.21
C VAL A 6 8.22 5.62 -19.02
N SER A 7 8.28 6.95 -19.08
CA SER A 7 8.22 7.85 -17.95
C SER A 7 9.48 7.92 -17.09
N ALA A 8 10.30 8.92 -17.41
CA ALA A 8 10.92 9.77 -16.42
C ALA A 8 9.90 10.05 -15.30
N VAL A 9 9.98 9.25 -14.24
CA VAL A 9 9.06 9.34 -13.11
C VAL A 9 9.35 10.67 -12.44
N ALA A 10 8.40 11.59 -12.53
CA ALA A 10 8.40 12.81 -11.73
C ALA A 10 8.74 12.40 -10.29
N ALA A 11 9.77 13.01 -9.72
CA ALA A 11 10.19 12.69 -8.36
C ALA A 11 8.94 12.72 -7.47
N PRO A 12 8.61 11.62 -6.75
CA PRO A 12 7.43 11.61 -5.92
C PRO A 12 7.51 12.80 -4.95
N PRO A 13 6.38 13.49 -4.69
CA PRO A 13 6.39 14.66 -3.84
C PRO A 13 7.07 14.33 -2.51
N PRO A 14 7.80 15.29 -1.90
CA PRO A 14 8.61 15.03 -0.71
C PRO A 14 7.80 14.36 0.40
N SER A 15 6.53 14.73 0.56
CA SER A 15 5.58 14.11 1.48
C SER A 15 5.41 12.61 1.26
N GLN A 16 5.34 12.18 0.00
CA GLN A 16 5.16 10.78 -0.38
C GLN A 16 6.45 9.98 -0.31
N ARG A 17 7.61 10.62 -0.52
CA ARG A 17 8.92 10.02 -0.28
C ARG A 17 9.13 9.70 1.19
N VAL A 18 8.82 10.65 2.08
CA VAL A 18 8.95 10.44 3.54
C VAL A 18 8.03 9.31 4.00
N PHE A 19 6.81 9.25 3.47
CA PHE A 19 5.89 8.15 3.74
C PHE A 19 6.42 6.79 3.29
N GLN A 20 6.85 6.67 2.02
CA GLN A 20 7.41 5.42 1.48
C GLN A 20 8.62 4.96 2.29
N GLU A 21 9.51 5.87 2.68
CA GLU A 21 10.65 5.53 3.53
C GLU A 21 10.21 5.04 4.91
N ALA A 22 9.18 5.63 5.51
CA ALA A 22 8.62 5.16 6.77
C ALA A 22 7.97 3.77 6.65
N VAL A 23 7.31 3.46 5.52
CA VAL A 23 6.80 2.10 5.21
C VAL A 23 7.96 1.12 5.09
N ARG A 24 9.00 1.47 4.32
CA ARG A 24 10.18 0.63 4.10
C ARG A 24 10.95 0.34 5.38
N ARG A 25 10.91 1.25 6.35
CA ARG A 25 11.49 1.07 7.69
C ARG A 25 10.66 0.13 8.58
N GLY A 26 9.42 -0.20 8.19
CA GLY A 26 8.49 -0.99 9.01
C GLY A 26 8.07 -0.31 10.31
N ASN A 27 8.36 0.98 10.47
CA ASN A 27 8.19 1.69 11.74
C ASN A 27 6.76 2.21 11.87
N THR A 28 5.90 1.37 12.45
CA THR A 28 4.45 1.64 12.55
C THR A 28 4.12 2.94 13.29
N LYS A 29 4.91 3.30 14.31
CA LYS A 29 4.74 4.55 15.08
C LYS A 29 5.06 5.78 14.26
N GLU A 30 6.14 5.73 13.48
CA GLU A 30 6.55 6.81 12.61
C GLU A 30 5.52 7.02 11.49
N LEU A 31 5.03 5.91 10.92
CA LEU A 31 3.95 5.95 9.94
C LEU A 31 2.64 6.50 10.49
N GLN A 32 2.28 6.12 11.71
CA GLN A 32 1.10 6.64 12.38
C GLN A 32 1.21 8.15 12.60
N SER A 33 2.34 8.63 13.12
CA SER A 33 2.60 10.05 13.33
C SER A 33 2.60 10.83 12.00
N LEU A 34 3.20 10.26 10.97
CA LEU A 34 3.24 10.83 9.62
C LEU A 34 1.84 10.95 9.02
N LEU A 35 1.03 9.89 9.08
CA LEU A 35 -0.34 9.91 8.58
C LEU A 35 -1.24 10.85 9.38
N GLN A 36 -1.08 10.93 10.71
CA GLN A 36 -1.78 11.91 11.55
C GLN A 36 -1.39 13.37 11.22
N ASN A 37 -0.15 13.63 10.82
CA ASN A 37 0.30 14.97 10.44
C ASN A 37 -0.09 15.33 8.99
N MET A 38 -0.09 14.34 8.09
CA MET A 38 -0.39 14.54 6.66
C MET A 38 -1.87 14.53 6.31
N THR A 39 -2.78 14.24 7.25
CA THR A 39 -4.23 14.38 7.04
C THR A 39 -4.68 15.81 6.73
N ASN A 40 -3.79 16.81 6.87
CA ASN A 40 -4.06 18.20 6.55
C ASN A 40 -3.75 18.61 5.09
N CYS A 41 -3.23 17.67 4.27
CA CYS A 41 -2.97 17.86 2.84
C CYS A 41 -3.54 16.68 2.04
N GLU A 42 -3.80 16.85 0.75
CA GLU A 42 -4.22 15.78 -0.17
C GLU A 42 -3.14 14.68 -0.30
N PHE A 43 -3.09 13.77 0.68
CA PHE A 43 -2.14 12.67 0.75
C PHE A 43 -2.72 11.41 0.11
N ASN A 44 -2.06 10.86 -0.91
CA ASN A 44 -2.51 9.65 -1.59
C ASN A 44 -1.77 8.40 -1.08
N VAL A 45 -2.44 7.62 -0.23
CA VAL A 45 -1.98 6.32 0.30
C VAL A 45 -1.76 5.26 -0.79
N ASN A 46 -2.41 5.42 -1.95
CA ASN A 46 -2.39 4.46 -3.05
C ASN A 46 -1.28 4.72 -4.07
N SER A 47 -0.29 5.51 -3.68
CA SER A 47 0.81 5.85 -4.55
C SER A 47 1.75 4.69 -4.80
N PHE A 48 2.15 4.54 -6.06
CA PHE A 48 3.18 3.58 -6.47
C PHE A 48 4.57 4.12 -6.15
N GLY A 49 5.39 3.28 -5.54
CA GLY A 49 6.81 3.51 -5.30
C GLY A 49 7.65 3.28 -6.55
N PRO A 50 8.97 3.46 -6.45
CA PRO A 50 9.89 3.26 -7.57
C PRO A 50 9.84 1.84 -8.14
N GLU A 51 9.54 0.84 -7.31
CA GLU A 51 9.42 -0.56 -7.71
C GLU A 51 8.01 -0.93 -8.21
N GLY A 52 7.12 0.05 -8.38
CA GLY A 52 5.74 -0.22 -8.81
C GLY A 52 4.88 -0.89 -7.74
N GLN A 53 5.30 -0.83 -6.49
CA GLN A 53 4.58 -1.34 -5.34
C GLN A 53 3.97 -0.18 -4.55
N THR A 54 2.77 -0.38 -4.01
CA THR A 54 2.18 0.58 -3.05
C THR A 54 2.64 0.26 -1.63
N ALA A 55 2.44 1.20 -0.71
CA ALA A 55 2.72 0.97 0.71
C ALA A 55 1.99 -0.26 1.27
N LEU A 56 0.79 -0.54 0.76
CA LEU A 56 0.03 -1.74 1.13
C LEU A 56 0.77 -3.01 0.71
N HIS A 57 1.30 -3.07 -0.52
CA HIS A 57 2.08 -4.22 -0.98
C HIS A 57 3.31 -4.45 -0.08
N GLN A 58 4.09 -3.40 0.22
CA GLN A 58 5.24 -3.52 1.10
C GLN A 58 4.86 -4.04 2.50
N SER A 59 3.79 -3.49 3.10
CA SER A 59 3.34 -3.94 4.42
C SER A 59 2.91 -5.41 4.46
N VAL A 60 2.41 -5.92 3.33
CA VAL A 60 2.04 -7.32 3.17
C VAL A 60 3.28 -8.20 2.98
N ILE A 61 4.25 -7.76 2.18
CA ILE A 61 5.55 -8.44 2.00
C ILE A 61 6.25 -8.60 3.35
N ASP A 62 6.22 -7.55 4.17
CA ASP A 62 6.82 -7.56 5.51
C ASP A 62 6.04 -8.41 6.52
N GLY A 63 4.83 -8.87 6.18
CA GLY A 63 3.96 -9.60 7.11
C GLY A 63 3.41 -8.75 8.25
N ASN A 64 3.46 -7.41 8.14
CA ASN A 64 3.06 -6.50 9.20
C ASN A 64 1.56 -6.18 9.17
N LEU A 65 0.77 -7.01 9.85
CA LEU A 65 -0.68 -6.84 9.95
C LEU A 65 -1.12 -5.46 10.48
N GLU A 66 -0.42 -4.91 11.47
CA GLU A 66 -0.75 -3.59 12.04
C GLU A 66 -0.57 -2.47 11.01
N LEU A 67 0.44 -2.56 10.14
CA LEU A 67 0.61 -1.63 9.04
C LEU A 67 -0.50 -1.75 8.00
N VAL A 68 -0.86 -2.98 7.63
CA VAL A 68 -1.96 -3.23 6.70
C VAL A 68 -3.26 -2.62 7.21
N LYS A 69 -3.60 -2.85 8.49
CA LYS A 69 -4.81 -2.27 9.12
C LYS A 69 -4.78 -0.75 9.09
N LEU A 70 -3.62 -0.16 9.38
CA LEU A 70 -3.46 1.29 9.43
C LEU A 70 -3.63 1.89 8.02
N LEU A 71 -2.96 1.35 7.01
CA LEU A 71 -3.08 1.80 5.62
C LEU A 71 -4.52 1.68 5.11
N VAL A 72 -5.18 0.55 5.34
CA VAL A 72 -6.59 0.35 4.94
C VAL A 72 -7.53 1.32 5.67
N LYS A 73 -7.25 1.64 6.94
CA LYS A 73 -8.02 2.65 7.70
C LYS A 73 -7.90 4.05 7.09
N PHE A 74 -6.76 4.38 6.48
CA PHE A 74 -6.52 5.64 5.77
C PHE A 74 -6.95 5.60 4.29
N GLY A 75 -7.70 4.57 3.86
CA GLY A 75 -8.26 4.51 2.51
C GLY A 75 -7.35 3.84 1.48
N ALA A 76 -6.40 3.00 1.91
CA ALA A 76 -5.63 2.20 0.98
C ALA A 76 -6.53 1.21 0.24
N ASP A 77 -6.44 1.19 -1.09
CA ASP A 77 -7.20 0.32 -1.95
C ASP A 77 -6.51 -1.05 -2.03
N ILE A 78 -7.17 -2.03 -1.42
CA ILE A 78 -6.74 -3.43 -1.35
C ILE A 78 -6.84 -4.16 -2.70
N ARG A 79 -7.52 -3.57 -3.69
CA ARG A 79 -7.72 -4.15 -5.03
C ARG A 79 -6.66 -3.70 -6.03
N LEU A 80 -5.84 -2.72 -5.66
CA LEU A 80 -4.74 -2.28 -6.53
C LEU A 80 -3.77 -3.43 -6.76
N ALA A 81 -3.40 -3.60 -8.03
CA ALA A 81 -2.33 -4.48 -8.45
C ALA A 81 -1.04 -3.68 -8.59
N ASN A 82 0.08 -4.28 -8.21
CA ASN A 82 1.42 -3.77 -8.50
C ASN A 82 1.74 -3.88 -10.01
N ARG A 83 2.94 -3.46 -10.41
CA ARG A 83 3.40 -3.54 -11.82
C ARG A 83 3.38 -4.96 -12.40
N ASP A 84 3.54 -5.98 -11.57
CA ASP A 84 3.51 -7.39 -11.98
C ASP A 84 2.08 -7.96 -12.07
N GLY A 85 1.06 -7.16 -11.79
CA GLY A 85 -0.33 -7.59 -11.75
C GLY A 85 -0.75 -8.28 -10.45
N TRP A 86 0.11 -8.27 -9.42
CA TRP A 86 -0.15 -8.88 -8.13
C TRP A 86 -0.84 -7.88 -7.22
N SER A 87 -1.99 -8.27 -6.68
CA SER A 87 -2.65 -7.52 -5.61
C SER A 87 -2.07 -7.87 -4.24
N ALA A 88 -2.36 -7.03 -3.24
CA ALA A 88 -2.04 -7.30 -1.84
C ALA A 88 -2.46 -8.71 -1.38
N LEU A 89 -3.59 -9.24 -1.87
CA LEU A 89 -4.06 -10.58 -1.53
C LEU A 89 -3.16 -11.69 -2.12
N HIS A 90 -2.68 -11.51 -3.35
CA HIS A 90 -1.76 -12.47 -3.98
C HIS A 90 -0.44 -12.57 -3.20
N ILE A 91 0.11 -11.42 -2.81
CA ILE A 91 1.34 -11.36 -2.01
C ILE A 91 1.12 -12.01 -0.63
N ALA A 92 0.01 -11.69 0.05
CA ALA A 92 -0.28 -12.25 1.37
C ALA A 92 -0.43 -13.77 1.32
N ALA A 93 -1.07 -14.29 0.28
CA ALA A 93 -1.22 -15.73 0.05
C ALA A 93 0.12 -16.40 -0.27
N PHE A 94 0.96 -15.76 -1.09
CA PHE A 94 2.29 -16.26 -1.43
C PHE A 94 3.23 -16.30 -0.22
N GLY A 95 3.21 -15.27 0.63
CA GLY A 95 3.99 -15.18 1.86
C GLY A 95 3.45 -16.04 3.02
N GLY A 96 2.29 -16.68 2.87
CA GLY A 96 1.66 -17.47 3.92
C GLY A 96 1.11 -16.66 5.09
N HIS A 97 0.89 -15.35 4.92
CA HIS A 97 0.41 -14.45 5.97
C HIS A 97 -1.11 -14.57 6.15
N GLN A 98 -1.54 -15.67 6.78
CA GLN A 98 -2.97 -16.03 6.94
C GLN A 98 -3.79 -14.90 7.60
N ASP A 99 -3.26 -14.22 8.61
CA ASP A 99 -3.95 -13.13 9.30
C ASP A 99 -4.23 -11.94 8.37
N ILE A 100 -3.27 -11.62 7.50
CA ILE A 100 -3.38 -10.53 6.52
C ILE A 100 -4.39 -10.92 5.43
N VAL A 101 -4.32 -12.16 4.92
CA VAL A 101 -5.29 -12.70 3.96
C VAL A 101 -6.71 -12.59 4.51
N LEU A 102 -6.93 -13.03 5.75
CA LEU A 102 -8.23 -12.98 6.40
C LEU A 102 -8.74 -11.53 6.52
N TYR A 103 -7.87 -10.60 6.93
CA TYR A 103 -8.22 -9.18 7.05
C TYR A 103 -8.59 -8.55 5.70
N LEU A 104 -7.80 -8.80 4.65
CA LEU A 104 -8.04 -8.28 3.30
C LEU A 104 -9.35 -8.83 2.71
N ILE A 105 -9.62 -10.13 2.82
CA ILE A 105 -10.88 -10.75 2.36
C ILE A 105 -12.08 -10.16 3.10
N THR A 106 -11.94 -10.01 4.42
CA THR A 106 -12.98 -9.42 5.28
C THR A 106 -13.33 -8.02 4.79
N LYS A 107 -12.32 -7.16 4.57
CA LYS A 107 -12.53 -5.81 4.05
C LYS A 107 -13.08 -5.77 2.63
N ALA A 108 -12.64 -6.66 1.75
CA ALA A 108 -13.16 -6.76 0.38
C ALA A 108 -14.65 -7.12 0.35
N LYS A 109 -15.11 -8.02 1.22
CA LYS A 109 -16.52 -8.44 1.30
C LYS A 109 -17.46 -7.34 1.78
N TYR A 110 -17.05 -6.54 2.77
CA TYR A 110 -17.89 -5.45 3.28
C TYR A 110 -18.07 -4.30 2.27
N SER A 111 -17.15 -4.12 1.34
CA SER A 111 -17.31 -3.12 0.25
C SER A 111 -18.32 -3.55 -0.83
N ALA A 112 -18.65 -4.84 -0.92
CA ALA A 112 -19.55 -5.38 -1.95
C ALA A 112 -21.04 -5.41 -1.51
N GLY A 113 -21.33 -5.17 -0.23
CA GLY A 113 -22.69 -5.20 0.33
C GLY A 113 -23.48 -3.90 0.23
N ALA A 114 -22.90 -2.83 -0.34
CA ALA A 114 -23.61 -1.59 -0.63
C ALA A 114 -24.05 -1.58 -2.11
N ARG A 115 -25.11 -2.31 -2.42
CA ARG A 115 -25.83 -2.23 -3.70
C ARG A 115 -27.32 -2.31 -3.46
#